data_AF-E6SUC4-F1
#
_entry.id   AF-E6SUC4-F1
#
_cell.length_a   1.000
_cell.length_b   1.000
_cell.length_c   1.000
_cell.angle_alpha   90.00
_cell.angle_beta   90.00
_cell.angle_gamma   90.00
#
_symmetry.space_group_name_H-M   'P 1'
#
loop_
_entity.id
_entity.type
_entity.pdbx_description
1 polymer ?
#
loop_
_entity_poly.entity_id
_entity_poly.type
_entity_poly.pdbx_seq_one_letter_code
_entity_poly.pdbx_strand_id
1 'polypeptide(L)'
;MIDRLMIKDAMKRNGTSVNEVADKMGISRVTLSTHINGNPSTEILLRIADAIGCPITELFEHPKKDTLSITCPNCGKDINIKVE
;
A
#
# COMPACT_ATOMS: atom_id res chain seq x y z
N MET A 1 14.64 -2.70 -2.66
CA MET A 1 13.89 -1.98 -3.69
C MET A 1 12.44 -2.45 -3.51
N ILE A 2 11.50 -1.54 -3.27
CA ILE A 2 10.10 -1.89 -2.98
C ILE A 2 9.43 -2.02 -4.35
N ASP A 3 9.50 -3.22 -4.95
CA ASP A 3 9.11 -3.46 -6.35
C ASP A 3 7.66 -3.94 -6.53
N ARG A 4 6.80 -3.77 -5.52
CA ARG A 4 5.39 -4.17 -5.62
C ARG A 4 4.41 -3.10 -5.18
N LEU A 5 3.62 -2.62 -6.15
CA LEU A 5 2.36 -1.96 -5.87
C LEU A 5 1.32 -2.99 -5.41
N MET A 6 0.72 -2.70 -4.27
CA MET A 6 -0.30 -3.50 -3.61
C MET A 6 -1.68 -2.82 -3.69
N ILE A 7 -2.02 -2.25 -4.86
CA ILE A 7 -3.30 -1.57 -5.05
C ILE A 7 -4.47 -2.54 -4.79
N LYS A 8 -4.41 -3.78 -5.31
CA LYS A 8 -5.47 -4.78 -5.09
C LYS A 8 -5.67 -5.12 -3.62
N ASP A 9 -4.58 -5.21 -2.85
CA ASP A 9 -4.63 -5.49 -1.42
C ASP A 9 -5.14 -4.30 -0.62
N ALA A 10 -4.74 -3.07 -0.99
CA ALA A 10 -5.27 -1.85 -0.38
C ALA A 10 -6.79 -1.73 -0.59
N MET A 11 -7.28 -2.02 -1.80
CA MET A 11 -8.72 -2.03 -2.10
C MET A 11 -9.48 -3.08 -1.25
N LYS A 12 -8.91 -4.28 -1.10
CA LYS A 12 -9.50 -5.33 -0.25
C LYS A 12 -9.50 -4.94 1.23
N ARG A 13 -8.41 -4.34 1.74
CA ARG A 13 -8.29 -3.88 3.13
C ARG A 13 -9.30 -2.77 3.46
N ASN A 14 -9.51 -1.84 2.52
CA ASN A 14 -10.48 -0.76 2.65
C ASN A 14 -11.92 -1.17 2.29
N GLY A 15 -12.15 -2.43 1.91
CA GLY A 15 -13.49 -2.92 1.53
C GLY A 15 -14.08 -2.21 0.31
N THR A 16 -13.25 -1.62 -0.54
CA THR A 16 -13.70 -0.86 -1.72
C THR A 16 -13.63 -1.73 -2.97
N SER A 17 -14.67 -1.69 -3.80
CA SER A 17 -14.69 -2.42 -5.07
C SER A 17 -13.98 -1.66 -6.19
N VAL A 18 -13.55 -2.39 -7.22
CA VAL A 18 -12.95 -1.80 -8.43
C VAL A 18 -13.93 -0.86 -9.15
N ASN A 19 -15.23 -1.17 -9.07
CA ASN A 19 -16.25 -0.33 -9.68
C ASN A 19 -16.36 0.99 -8.92
N GLU A 20 -16.50 0.96 -7.59
CA GLU A 20 -16.61 2.19 -6.78
C GLU A 20 -15.39 3.12 -6.94
N VAL A 21 -14.18 2.56 -6.99
CA VAL A 21 -12.97 3.37 -7.23
C VAL A 21 -12.99 3.96 -8.65
N ALA A 22 -13.41 3.19 -9.66
CA ALA A 22 -13.51 3.68 -11.04
C ALA A 22 -14.57 4.78 -11.17
N ASP A 23 -15.73 4.60 -10.54
CA ASP A 23 -16.82 5.58 -10.48
C ASP A 23 -16.38 6.88 -9.79
N LYS A 24 -15.71 6.78 -8.61
CA LYS A 24 -15.15 7.95 -7.92
C LYS A 24 -14.08 8.68 -8.73
N MET A 25 -13.28 7.94 -9.48
CA MET A 25 -12.26 8.51 -10.38
C MET A 25 -12.84 9.03 -11.70
N GLY A 26 -14.10 8.74 -12.02
CA GLY A 26 -14.73 9.08 -13.29
C GLY A 26 -14.09 8.38 -14.50
N ILE A 27 -13.51 7.19 -14.31
CA ILE A 27 -12.84 6.41 -15.37
C ILE A 27 -13.52 5.06 -15.58
N SER A 28 -13.25 4.42 -16.71
CA SER A 28 -13.73 3.05 -16.94
C SER A 28 -12.99 2.05 -16.05
N ARG A 29 -13.70 0.99 -15.62
CA ARG A 29 -13.14 -0.17 -14.92
C ARG A 29 -11.95 -0.78 -15.66
N VAL A 30 -11.96 -0.75 -17.00
CA VAL A 30 -10.86 -1.26 -17.84
C VAL A 30 -9.62 -0.39 -17.66
N THR A 31 -9.77 0.93 -17.73
CA THR A 31 -8.69 1.90 -17.51
C THR A 31 -8.07 1.74 -16.13
N LEU A 32 -8.90 1.63 -15.09
CA LEU A 32 -8.43 1.37 -13.74
C LEU A 32 -7.68 0.02 -13.65
N SER A 33 -8.19 -1.03 -14.30
CA SER A 33 -7.50 -2.33 -14.33
C SER A 33 -6.13 -2.26 -15.01
N THR A 34 -5.98 -1.45 -16.06
CA THR A 34 -4.68 -1.20 -16.69
C THR A 34 -3.73 -0.48 -15.74
N HIS A 35 -4.21 0.50 -14.97
CA HIS A 35 -3.39 1.17 -13.95
C HIS A 35 -2.98 0.24 -12.81
N ILE A 36 -3.88 -0.63 -12.35
CA ILE A 36 -3.61 -1.58 -11.27
C ILE A 36 -2.54 -2.61 -11.65
N ASN A 37 -2.54 -3.09 -12.90
CA ASN A 37 -1.59 -4.11 -13.35
C ASN A 37 -0.38 -3.52 -14.11
N GLY A 38 -0.35 -2.20 -14.31
CA GLY A 38 0.69 -1.50 -15.04
C GLY A 38 1.60 -0.66 -14.14
N ASN A 39 2.26 0.33 -14.75
CA ASN A 39 3.06 1.33 -14.05
C ASN A 39 2.37 2.70 -14.12
N PRO A 40 1.41 2.99 -13.22
CA PRO A 40 0.71 4.26 -13.21
C PRO A 40 1.63 5.41 -12.79
N SER A 41 1.34 6.62 -13.29
CA SER A 41 2.01 7.83 -12.82
C SER A 41 1.65 8.14 -11.37
N THR A 42 2.49 8.90 -10.67
CA THR A 42 2.27 9.31 -9.27
C THR A 42 0.94 10.03 -9.07
N GLU A 43 0.50 10.85 -10.03
CA GLU A 43 -0.80 11.52 -9.99
C GLU A 43 -1.96 10.51 -9.93
N ILE A 44 -1.88 9.45 -10.73
CA ILE A 44 -2.91 8.41 -10.79
C ILE A 44 -2.92 7.62 -9.48
N LEU A 45 -1.75 7.34 -8.91
CA LEU A 45 -1.65 6.68 -7.60
C LEU A 45 -2.28 7.51 -6.49
N LEU A 46 -2.05 8.84 -6.48
CA LEU A 46 -2.69 9.73 -5.52
C LEU A 46 -4.21 9.70 -5.66
N ARG A 47 -4.73 9.74 -6.89
CA ARG A 47 -6.17 9.66 -7.16
C ARG A 47 -6.78 8.32 -6.76
N ILE A 48 -6.07 7.22 -6.98
CA ILE A 48 -6.50 5.88 -6.54
C ILE A 48 -6.54 5.83 -5.01
N ALA A 49 -5.51 6.33 -4.33
CA ALA A 49 -5.45 6.38 -2.87
C ALA A 49 -6.60 7.21 -2.28
N ASP A 50 -6.86 8.38 -2.87
CA ASP A 50 -7.96 9.27 -2.49
C ASP A 50 -9.33 8.61 -2.69
N ALA A 51 -9.54 7.95 -3.84
CA ALA A 51 -10.78 7.23 -4.13
C ALA A 51 -11.02 6.04 -3.18
N ILE A 52 -9.96 5.34 -2.77
CA ILE A 52 -9.99 4.27 -1.76
C ILE A 52 -10.15 4.84 -0.34
N GLY A 53 -9.75 6.09 -0.12
CA GLY A 53 -9.71 6.72 1.20
C GLY A 53 -8.57 6.21 2.08
N CYS A 54 -7.45 5.82 1.48
CA CYS A 54 -6.24 5.39 2.20
C CYS A 54 -5.05 6.28 1.85
N PRO A 55 -4.00 6.33 2.70
CA PRO A 55 -2.77 7.02 2.33
C PRO A 55 -2.08 6.30 1.18
N ILE A 56 -1.44 7.07 0.28
CA ILE A 56 -0.71 6.52 -0.87
C ILE A 56 0.35 5.47 -0.49
N THR A 57 0.91 5.56 0.71
CA THR A 57 1.88 4.59 1.25
C THR A 57 1.29 3.18 1.39
N GLU A 58 -0.02 3.03 1.58
CA GLU A 58 -0.67 1.72 1.65
C GLU A 58 -0.78 1.01 0.29
N LEU A 59 -0.67 1.76 -0.80
CA LEU A 59 -0.58 1.20 -2.15
C LEU A 59 0.78 0.55 -2.43
N PHE A 60 1.75 0.69 -1.54
CA PHE A 60 3.08 0.09 -1.67
C PHE A 60 3.26 -1.01 -0.64
N GLU A 61 4.04 -2.03 -0.99
CA GLU A 61 4.48 -3.02 -0.02
C GLU A 61 5.34 -2.33 1.05
N HIS A 62 4.93 -2.41 2.31
CA HIS A 62 5.79 -1.95 3.39
C HIS A 62 6.89 -2.98 3.54
N PRO A 63 8.18 -2.58 3.61
CA PRO A 63 9.22 -3.52 3.95
C PRO A 63 8.79 -4.17 5.26
N LYS A 64 8.64 -5.50 5.26
CA LYS A 64 8.35 -6.25 6.48
C LYS A 64 9.41 -5.86 7.48
N LYS A 65 9.07 -4.98 8.42
CA LYS A 65 9.89 -4.68 9.58
C LYS A 65 9.74 -5.88 10.50
N ASP A 66 10.30 -7.02 10.09
CA ASP A 66 10.26 -8.25 10.87
C ASP A 66 11.09 -8.12 12.15
N THR A 67 11.82 -7.02 12.35
CA THR A 67 12.39 -6.70 13.66
C THR A 67 12.39 -5.19 13.88
N LEU A 68 11.68 -4.73 14.91
CA LEU A 68 12.14 -3.59 15.68
C LEU A 68 13.48 -4.03 16.30
N SER A 69 14.60 -3.88 15.58
CA SER A 69 15.92 -4.17 16.14
C SER A 69 16.26 -3.05 17.12
N ILE A 70 15.74 -3.17 18.34
CA ILE A 70 16.21 -2.36 19.45
C ILE A 70 17.54 -2.95 19.84
N THR A 71 18.62 -2.37 19.34
CA THR A 71 19.97 -2.73 19.74
C THR A 71 20.25 -2.06 21.07
N CYS A 72 20.63 -2.84 22.09
CA CYS A 72 20.96 -2.29 23.40
C CYS A 72 22.20 -1.37 23.29
N PRO A 73 22.11 -0.07 23.64
CA PRO A 73 23.23 0.87 23.51
C PRO A 73 24.40 0.58 24.46
N ASN A 74 24.20 -0.31 25.45
CA ASN A 74 25.24 -0.72 26.40
C ASN A 74 26.00 -1.98 26.00
N CYS A 75 25.41 -2.89 25.21
CA CYS A 75 26.01 -4.19 24.89
C CYS A 75 25.87 -4.65 23.44
N GLY A 76 25.19 -3.88 22.58
CA GLY A 76 25.10 -4.15 21.14
C GLY A 76 24.20 -5.33 20.75
N LYS A 77 23.45 -5.91 21.69
CA LYS A 77 22.61 -7.09 21.44
C LYS A 77 21.18 -6.70 21.05
N ASP A 78 20.60 -7.42 20.09
CA ASP A 78 19.23 -7.25 19.63
C ASP A 78 18.20 -7.67 20.70
N ILE A 79 17.28 -6.77 21.04
CA ILE A 79 16.19 -7.03 21.98
C ILE A 79 14.96 -7.47 21.19
N ASN A 80 14.54 -8.72 21.38
CA ASN A 80 13.33 -9.27 20.79
C ASN A 80 12.15 -9.07 21.76
N ILE A 81 11.21 -8.19 21.42
CA ILE A 81 10.00 -7.96 22.23
C ILE A 81 8.88 -8.81 21.62
N LYS A 82 8.37 -9.77 22.39
CA LYS A 82 7.11 -10.44 22.08
C LYS A 82 5.97 -9.59 22.65
N VAL A 83 5.06 -9.15 21.80
CA VAL A 83 3.79 -8.55 22.22
C VAL A 83 2.77 -9.68 22.29
N GLU A 84 2.24 -9.95 23.48
CA GLU A 84 1.15 -10.90 23.72
C GLU A 84 -0.19 -10.16 23.74
#